data_AF-A0A9Q0LB68-F1
#
_entry.id   AF-A0A9Q0LB68-F1
#
_cell.length_a   1.000
_cell.length_b   1.000
_cell.length_c   1.000
_cell.angle_alpha   90.00
_cell.angle_beta   90.00
_cell.angle_gamma   90.00
#
_symmetry.space_group_name_H-M   'P 1'
#
loop_
_entity.id
_entity.type
_entity.pdbx_description
1 polymer ?
#
loop_
_entity_poly.entity_id
_entity_poly.type
_entity_poly.pdbx_seq_one_letter_code
_entity_poly.pdbx_strand_id
1 'polypeptide(L)'
;MNLFLSSIFIIILLLIFGISSSFDTCWNGDSDCMTCPEDSKENWTSLMYLSYHISFTEEIHKAQEIIKNSAESSSQIIRMESDIELHTSLNYFCCHNSEEKEIIKKVLREYYWEPIDLEYNRVGCNIDHDNKTIYLLALMSEESEKKMFDWIRGIEKAISDAGVHVNHPRLQEFHCTMARVTHDFPSDSVVLDISNQISSFGSIHFSWFYNDGEFVFAS
;
A
#
# COMPACT_ATOMS: atom_id res chain seq x y z
N MET A 1 -25.90 -24.25 -50.20
CA MET A 1 -26.61 -24.18 -48.92
C MET A 1 -25.88 -25.11 -47.93
N ASN A 2 -24.77 -24.67 -47.32
CA ASN A 2 -24.06 -25.35 -46.20
C ASN A 2 -22.73 -24.68 -45.77
N LEU A 3 -22.56 -23.36 -45.97
CA LEU A 3 -21.33 -22.65 -45.54
C LEU A 3 -21.59 -21.57 -44.46
N PHE A 4 -22.84 -21.34 -44.07
CA PHE A 4 -23.21 -20.30 -43.09
C PHE A 4 -23.30 -20.80 -41.64
N LEU A 5 -23.28 -22.11 -41.39
CA LEU A 5 -23.44 -22.68 -40.05
C LEU A 5 -22.10 -22.88 -39.31
N SER A 6 -20.96 -22.91 -40.01
CA SER A 6 -19.65 -23.12 -39.40
C SER A 6 -19.08 -21.87 -38.71
N SER A 7 -19.44 -20.67 -39.16
CA SER A 7 -18.88 -19.42 -38.62
C SER A 7 -19.59 -18.95 -37.34
N ILE A 8 -20.82 -19.40 -37.10
CA ILE A 8 -21.59 -19.06 -35.88
C ILE A 8 -21.06 -19.83 -34.66
N PHE A 9 -20.51 -21.03 -34.86
CA PHE A 9 -19.97 -21.85 -33.76
C PHE A 9 -18.67 -21.31 -33.15
N ILE A 10 -17.86 -20.58 -33.93
CA ILE A 10 -16.59 -20.02 -33.44
C ILE A 10 -16.81 -18.77 -32.57
N ILE A 11 -17.87 -17.99 -32.85
CA ILE A 11 -18.19 -16.78 -32.07
C ILE A 11 -18.78 -17.16 -30.70
N ILE A 12 -19.51 -18.27 -30.59
CA ILE A 12 -20.07 -18.74 -29.31
C ILE A 12 -18.98 -19.33 -28.40
N LEU A 13 -17.93 -19.95 -28.95
CA LEU A 13 -16.85 -20.52 -28.13
C LEU A 13 -15.98 -19.45 -27.45
N LEU A 14 -15.86 -18.25 -28.03
CA LEU A 14 -15.11 -17.12 -27.44
C LEU A 14 -15.87 -16.40 -26.32
N LEU A 15 -17.19 -16.61 -26.19
CA LEU A 15 -18.01 -16.05 -25.10
C LEU A 15 -18.06 -16.94 -23.86
N ILE A 16 -17.50 -18.16 -23.90
CA ILE A 16 -17.54 -19.13 -22.81
C ILE A 16 -16.20 -19.22 -22.06
N PHE A 17 -15.13 -18.61 -22.57
CA PHE A 17 -13.96 -18.30 -21.75
C PHE A 17 -14.31 -17.11 -20.87
N GLY A 18 -15.14 -17.37 -19.85
CA GLY A 18 -15.36 -16.46 -18.75
C GLY A 18 -13.98 -16.05 -18.24
N ILE A 19 -13.73 -14.75 -18.27
CA ILE A 19 -12.58 -14.15 -17.61
C ILE A 19 -12.80 -14.47 -16.13
N SER A 20 -12.24 -15.57 -15.66
CA SER A 20 -12.23 -15.86 -14.23
C SER A 20 -11.47 -14.73 -13.57
N SER A 21 -12.09 -14.07 -12.59
CA SER A 21 -11.40 -13.13 -11.73
C SER A 21 -10.24 -13.88 -11.06
N SER A 22 -9.06 -13.67 -11.62
CA SER A 22 -7.80 -14.13 -11.06
C SER A 22 -7.30 -13.03 -10.13
N PHE A 23 -6.91 -13.45 -8.93
CA PHE A 23 -6.16 -12.67 -7.95
C PHE A 23 -4.86 -13.42 -7.60
N ASP A 24 -4.44 -14.35 -8.47
CA ASP A 24 -3.25 -15.18 -8.30
C ASP A 24 -1.97 -14.34 -8.18
N THR A 25 -2.01 -13.07 -8.63
CA THR A 25 -0.87 -12.15 -8.52
C THR A 25 -0.89 -11.30 -7.25
N CYS A 26 -2.01 -11.23 -6.52
CA CYS A 26 -2.07 -10.51 -5.26
C CYS A 26 -1.29 -11.28 -4.19
N TRP A 27 -0.35 -10.60 -3.53
CA TRP A 27 0.39 -11.24 -2.44
C TRP A 27 -0.47 -11.30 -1.18
N ASN A 28 -0.18 -12.26 -0.30
CA ASN A 28 -0.73 -12.28 1.06
C ASN A 28 0.20 -11.46 1.94
N GLY A 29 -0.20 -10.23 2.26
CA GLY A 29 0.60 -9.34 3.11
C GLY A 29 0.67 -9.86 4.53
N ASP A 30 1.76 -9.53 5.23
CA ASP A 30 1.85 -9.77 6.67
C ASP A 30 0.70 -9.06 7.42
N SER A 31 0.33 -9.53 8.60
CA SER A 31 -0.76 -8.90 9.36
C SER A 31 -0.30 -7.57 9.98
N ASP A 32 -1.24 -6.65 10.17
CA ASP A 32 -1.10 -5.50 11.09
C ASP A 32 -0.63 -5.97 12.49
N CYS A 33 -0.35 -5.02 13.40
CA CYS A 33 -0.04 -5.32 14.80
C CYS A 33 -0.99 -6.37 15.39
N MET A 34 -0.43 -7.48 15.85
CA MET A 34 -1.22 -8.50 16.55
C MET A 34 -1.83 -7.97 17.84
N THR A 35 -2.83 -8.68 18.37
CA THR A 35 -3.39 -8.36 19.69
C THR A 35 -2.30 -8.42 20.75
N CYS A 36 -2.08 -7.30 21.44
CA CYS A 36 -0.99 -7.19 22.40
C CYS A 36 -1.32 -7.85 23.75
N PRO A 37 -0.30 -8.32 24.49
CA PRO A 37 -0.45 -8.74 25.88
C PRO A 37 -0.99 -7.62 26.77
N GLU A 38 -1.65 -7.96 27.88
CA GLU A 38 -2.36 -6.99 28.74
C GLU A 38 -1.47 -5.83 29.25
N ASP A 39 -0.17 -6.00 29.39
CA ASP A 39 0.75 -4.98 29.93
C ASP A 39 1.36 -4.06 28.84
N SER A 40 1.15 -4.38 27.57
CA SER A 40 1.70 -3.68 26.40
C SER A 40 0.55 -3.16 25.53
N LYS A 41 0.12 -1.92 25.73
CA LYS A 41 -1.18 -1.46 25.17
C LYS A 41 -1.08 -0.48 24.01
N GLU A 42 0.10 0.09 23.75
CA GLU A 42 0.22 1.15 22.76
C GLU A 42 0.59 0.54 21.41
N ASN A 43 -0.32 0.70 20.45
CA ASN A 43 -0.09 0.49 19.03
C ASN A 43 -0.25 1.82 18.30
N TRP A 44 0.74 2.20 17.50
CA TRP A 44 0.59 3.34 16.59
C TRP A 44 1.46 3.13 15.35
N THR A 45 1.17 3.92 14.32
CA THR A 45 1.85 3.83 13.02
C THR A 45 2.40 5.21 12.66
N SER A 46 3.64 5.25 12.17
CA SER A 46 4.17 6.45 11.51
C SER A 46 3.74 6.48 10.04
N LEU A 47 3.41 7.67 9.54
CA LEU A 47 2.79 7.84 8.22
C LEU A 47 3.53 8.90 7.40
N MET A 48 3.78 8.58 6.14
CA MET A 48 4.08 9.56 5.10
C MET A 48 2.77 9.92 4.40
N TYR A 49 2.28 11.15 4.60
CA TYR A 49 1.06 11.62 3.93
C TYR A 49 1.37 12.02 2.49
N LEU A 50 0.70 11.37 1.55
CA LEU A 50 0.87 11.58 0.12
C LEU A 50 -0.14 12.59 -0.45
N SER A 51 -1.17 12.91 0.33
CA SER A 51 -2.21 13.90 0.02
C SER A 51 -1.69 15.29 -0.33
N TYR A 52 -0.49 15.66 0.13
CA TYR A 52 0.15 16.94 -0.14
C TYR A 52 0.89 16.99 -1.49
N HIS A 53 0.97 15.87 -2.20
CA HIS A 53 1.71 15.76 -3.46
C HIS A 53 0.73 15.72 -4.64
N ILE A 54 0.43 16.90 -5.20
CA ILE A 54 -0.62 17.08 -6.23
C ILE A 54 -0.46 16.10 -7.40
N SER A 55 0.77 15.96 -7.94
CA SER A 55 1.01 15.03 -9.06
C SER A 55 0.73 13.58 -8.68
N PHE A 56 0.99 13.18 -7.43
CA PHE A 56 0.65 11.84 -6.95
C PHE A 56 -0.86 11.65 -6.86
N THR A 57 -1.56 12.60 -6.23
CA THR A 57 -3.02 12.55 -6.09
C THR A 57 -3.73 12.51 -7.46
N GLU A 58 -3.24 13.27 -8.45
CA GLU A 58 -3.80 13.25 -9.81
C GLU A 58 -3.69 11.88 -10.49
N GLU A 59 -2.54 11.21 -10.35
CA GLU A 59 -2.35 9.86 -10.91
C GLU A 59 -3.16 8.80 -10.12
N ILE A 60 -3.31 8.96 -8.80
CA ILE A 60 -4.23 8.15 -8.01
C ILE A 60 -5.66 8.29 -8.53
N HIS A 61 -6.14 9.50 -8.82
CA HIS A 61 -7.50 9.70 -9.34
C HIS A 61 -7.72 9.01 -10.68
N LYS A 62 -6.72 9.03 -11.57
CA LYS A 62 -6.78 8.28 -12.84
C LYS A 62 -6.83 6.77 -12.60
N ALA A 63 -6.00 6.23 -11.71
CA ALA A 63 -6.04 4.82 -11.34
C ALA A 63 -7.40 4.43 -10.74
N GLN A 64 -7.96 5.28 -9.87
CA GLN A 64 -9.27 5.11 -9.28
C GLN A 64 -10.40 5.15 -10.31
N GLU A 65 -10.27 5.92 -11.40
CA GLU A 65 -11.21 5.89 -12.53
C GLU A 65 -11.14 4.55 -13.28
N ILE A 66 -9.94 4.02 -13.54
CA ILE A 66 -9.76 2.69 -14.15
C ILE A 66 -10.42 1.61 -13.27
N ILE A 67 -10.21 1.65 -11.96
CA ILE A 67 -10.82 0.72 -10.99
C ILE A 67 -12.35 0.78 -11.08
N LYS A 68 -12.92 2.00 -11.06
CA LYS A 68 -14.38 2.19 -11.13
C LYS A 68 -14.98 1.65 -12.43
N ASN A 69 -14.31 1.90 -13.55
CA ASN A 69 -14.79 1.47 -14.88
C ASN A 69 -14.65 -0.04 -15.10
N SER A 70 -13.81 -0.71 -14.32
CA SER A 70 -13.58 -2.16 -14.42
C SER A 70 -14.51 -2.99 -13.53
N ALA A 71 -15.21 -2.36 -12.58
CA ALA A 71 -16.16 -3.06 -11.72
C ALA A 71 -17.41 -3.46 -12.52
N GLU A 72 -17.81 -4.73 -12.42
CA GLU A 72 -19.08 -5.20 -13.00
C GLU A 72 -20.28 -4.67 -12.21
N SER A 73 -20.07 -4.41 -10.92
CA SER A 73 -21.05 -3.84 -10.00
C SER A 73 -20.37 -2.92 -8.99
N SER A 74 -21.05 -1.85 -8.59
CA SER A 74 -20.57 -0.97 -7.51
C SER A 74 -20.38 -1.70 -6.18
N SER A 75 -21.02 -2.87 -5.99
CA SER A 75 -20.83 -3.70 -4.79
C SER A 75 -19.45 -4.37 -4.70
N GLN A 76 -18.72 -4.47 -5.81
CA GLN A 76 -17.35 -5.01 -5.80
C GLN A 76 -16.33 -4.00 -5.29
N ILE A 77 -16.69 -2.71 -5.22
CA ILE A 77 -15.87 -1.66 -4.64
C ILE A 77 -16.35 -1.45 -3.21
N ILE A 78 -15.57 -1.95 -2.25
CA ILE A 78 -15.84 -1.73 -0.82
C ILE A 78 -15.63 -0.25 -0.51
N ARG A 79 -14.51 0.31 -0.99
CA ARG A 79 -14.12 1.69 -0.72
C ARG A 79 -13.05 2.19 -1.69
N MET A 80 -13.14 3.48 -2.04
CA MET A 80 -12.04 4.23 -2.64
C MET A 80 -11.37 5.08 -1.56
N GLU A 81 -10.04 5.15 -1.52
CA GLU A 81 -9.37 6.06 -0.58
C GLU A 81 -9.62 7.51 -0.97
N SER A 82 -9.87 8.36 0.03
CA SER A 82 -10.00 9.81 -0.18
C SER A 82 -8.63 10.49 -0.14
N ASP A 83 -8.53 11.70 -0.71
CA ASP A 83 -7.26 12.45 -0.78
C ASP A 83 -6.59 12.58 0.58
N ILE A 84 -7.36 12.91 1.63
CA ILE A 84 -6.84 13.10 2.99
C ILE A 84 -6.36 11.80 3.67
N GLU A 85 -6.71 10.65 3.08
CA GLU A 85 -6.34 9.32 3.57
C GLU A 85 -5.20 8.71 2.76
N LEU A 86 -4.70 9.36 1.71
CA LEU A 86 -3.56 8.86 0.95
C LEU A 86 -2.29 8.96 1.79
N HIS A 87 -1.77 7.80 2.19
CA HIS A 87 -0.56 7.68 2.98
C HIS A 87 0.17 6.37 2.69
N THR A 88 1.45 6.36 3.04
CA THR A 88 2.23 5.14 3.21
C THR A 88 2.61 4.98 4.68
N SER A 89 2.27 3.83 5.25
CA SER A 89 2.73 3.45 6.58
C SER A 89 4.24 3.18 6.56
N LEU A 90 4.96 3.76 7.52
CA LEU A 90 6.43 3.68 7.61
C LEU A 90 6.88 2.66 8.65
N ASN A 91 6.44 2.79 9.90
CA ASN A 91 6.69 1.82 10.98
C ASN A 91 5.37 1.45 11.65
N TYR A 92 5.22 0.18 12.02
CA TYR A 92 4.17 -0.28 12.93
C TYR A 92 4.80 -0.50 14.30
N PHE A 93 4.51 0.39 15.24
CA PHE A 93 4.97 0.25 16.61
C PHE A 93 3.91 -0.54 17.37
N CYS A 94 4.19 -1.82 17.61
CA CYS A 94 3.24 -2.75 18.19
C CYS A 94 3.64 -3.11 19.63
N CYS A 95 2.67 -3.11 20.54
CA CYS A 95 2.78 -3.68 21.87
C CYS A 95 3.88 -3.04 22.73
N HIS A 96 3.97 -1.72 22.66
CA HIS A 96 4.85 -0.96 23.54
C HIS A 96 4.08 -0.48 24.78
N ASN A 97 4.80 -0.28 25.88
CA ASN A 97 4.28 0.46 27.02
C ASN A 97 4.51 1.98 26.83
N SER A 98 3.95 2.80 27.72
CA SER A 98 4.04 4.26 27.60
C SER A 98 5.47 4.81 27.74
N GLU A 99 6.34 4.16 28.53
CA GLU A 99 7.74 4.58 28.69
C GLU A 99 8.53 4.32 27.39
N GLU A 100 8.37 3.12 26.81
CA GLU A 100 8.96 2.76 25.52
C GLU A 100 8.48 3.68 24.40
N LYS A 101 7.20 4.02 24.38
CA LYS A 101 6.63 4.97 23.41
C LYS A 101 7.33 6.32 23.47
N GLU A 102 7.54 6.88 24.67
CA GLU A 102 8.24 8.16 24.81
C GLU A 102 9.72 8.08 24.40
N ILE A 103 10.39 6.95 24.67
CA ILE A 103 11.76 6.72 24.20
C ILE A 103 11.80 6.65 22.67
N ILE A 104 10.89 5.89 22.04
CA ILE A 104 10.79 5.80 20.57
C ILE A 104 10.55 7.18 19.97
N LYS A 105 9.57 7.94 20.47
CA LYS A 105 9.29 9.30 19.99
C LYS A 105 10.51 10.21 20.10
N LYS A 106 11.27 10.12 21.20
CA LYS A 106 12.54 10.84 21.36
C LYS A 106 13.56 10.42 20.31
N VAL A 107 13.77 9.12 20.10
CA VAL A 107 14.69 8.60 19.08
C VAL A 107 14.30 9.12 17.71
N LEU A 108 13.02 9.07 17.33
CA LEU A 108 12.56 9.55 16.03
C LEU A 108 12.86 11.04 15.81
N ARG A 109 12.70 11.88 16.84
CA ARG A 109 13.02 13.32 16.76
C ARG A 109 14.52 13.62 16.67
N GLU A 110 15.35 12.80 17.32
CA GLU A 110 16.80 13.02 17.42
C GLU A 110 17.60 12.26 16.35
N TYR A 111 16.97 11.31 15.66
CA TYR A 111 17.60 10.53 14.60
C TYR A 111 17.97 11.43 13.43
N TYR A 112 19.26 11.50 13.12
CA TYR A 112 19.75 12.26 11.98
C TYR A 112 19.49 11.50 10.68
N TRP A 113 18.86 12.16 9.71
CA TRP A 113 18.68 11.64 8.37
C TRP A 113 18.55 12.80 7.37
N GLU A 114 18.99 12.56 6.15
CA GLU A 114 18.84 13.49 5.03
C GLU A 114 17.56 13.18 4.25
N PRO A 115 16.93 14.18 3.62
CA PRO A 115 15.79 13.95 2.74
C PRO A 115 16.07 12.90 1.66
N ILE A 116 15.05 12.09 1.34
CA ILE A 116 15.15 10.98 0.38
C ILE A 116 14.21 11.25 -0.78
N ASP A 117 14.72 11.19 -2.01
CA ASP A 117 13.86 11.21 -3.20
C ASP A 117 13.32 9.81 -3.48
N LEU A 118 12.00 9.70 -3.45
CA LEU A 118 11.23 8.48 -3.67
C LEU A 118 10.41 8.58 -4.95
N GLU A 119 10.27 7.48 -5.65
CA GLU A 119 9.42 7.36 -6.83
C GLU A 119 8.38 6.28 -6.59
N TYR A 120 7.15 6.55 -7.00
CA TYR A 120 6.08 5.55 -7.08
C TYR A 120 5.79 5.27 -8.55
N ASN A 121 6.11 4.07 -9.01
CA ASN A 121 5.95 3.69 -10.42
C ASN A 121 5.55 2.23 -10.61
N ARG A 122 5.18 1.55 -9.52
CA ARG A 122 4.69 0.18 -9.54
C ARG A 122 3.25 0.15 -9.05
N VAL A 123 2.51 -0.88 -9.48
CA VAL A 123 1.14 -1.16 -9.06
C VAL A 123 1.11 -2.60 -8.55
N GLY A 124 0.32 -2.87 -7.53
CA GLY A 124 0.13 -4.23 -7.05
C GLY A 124 -1.19 -4.40 -6.32
N CYS A 125 -1.37 -5.58 -5.76
CA CYS A 125 -2.50 -5.87 -4.89
C CYS A 125 -2.10 -6.80 -3.73
N ASN A 126 -2.84 -6.68 -2.64
CA ASN A 126 -2.65 -7.45 -1.42
C ASN A 126 -4.00 -8.02 -0.97
N ILE A 127 -4.04 -9.29 -0.58
CA ILE A 127 -5.21 -9.92 0.05
C ILE A 127 -5.16 -9.64 1.55
N ASP A 128 -6.20 -8.98 2.06
CA ASP A 128 -6.30 -8.67 3.49
C ASP A 128 -6.43 -9.94 4.35
N HIS A 129 -6.14 -9.80 5.65
CA HIS A 129 -6.17 -10.88 6.62
C HIS A 129 -7.55 -11.57 6.78
N ASP A 130 -8.63 -10.91 6.34
CA ASP A 130 -9.99 -11.48 6.33
C ASP A 130 -10.25 -12.43 5.15
N ASN A 131 -9.31 -12.51 4.19
CA ASN A 131 -9.38 -13.27 2.94
C ASN A 131 -10.64 -12.96 2.10
N LYS A 132 -11.16 -11.73 2.21
CA LYS A 132 -12.35 -11.23 1.49
C LYS A 132 -12.11 -9.87 0.84
N THR A 133 -11.23 -9.08 1.44
CA THR A 133 -10.88 -7.75 0.98
C THR A 133 -9.56 -7.81 0.20
N ILE A 134 -9.52 -7.19 -0.96
CA ILE A 134 -8.29 -6.98 -1.73
C ILE A 134 -7.97 -5.49 -1.71
N TYR A 135 -6.73 -5.15 -1.41
CA TYR A 135 -6.19 -3.80 -1.52
C TYR A 135 -5.52 -3.63 -2.88
N LEU A 136 -5.87 -2.56 -3.59
CA LEU A 136 -5.19 -2.14 -4.82
C LEU A 136 -4.22 -1.01 -4.46
N LEU A 137 -2.96 -1.16 -4.84
CA LEU A 137 -1.84 -0.43 -4.25
C LEU A 137 -1.03 0.33 -5.31
N ALA A 138 -0.66 1.57 -4.99
CA ALA A 138 0.47 2.26 -5.62
C ALA A 138 1.74 1.95 -4.81
N LEU A 139 2.77 1.47 -5.49
CA LEU A 139 4.01 0.97 -4.88
C LEU A 139 5.21 1.83 -5.27
N MET A 140 6.18 1.92 -4.37
CA MET A 140 7.46 2.55 -4.66
C MET A 140 8.21 1.79 -5.76
N SER A 141 9.09 2.48 -6.50
CA SER A 141 10.09 1.82 -7.35
C SER A 141 10.99 0.90 -6.52
N GLU A 142 11.59 -0.13 -7.13
CA GLU A 142 12.50 -1.03 -6.41
C GLU A 142 13.67 -0.29 -5.74
N GLU A 143 14.17 0.78 -6.38
CA GLU A 143 15.24 1.60 -5.81
C GLU A 143 14.76 2.40 -4.59
N SER A 144 13.58 3.02 -4.69
CA SER A 144 12.97 3.78 -3.59
C SER A 144 12.57 2.87 -2.43
N GLU A 145 12.07 1.68 -2.73
CA GLU A 145 11.76 0.62 -1.77
C GLU A 145 13.01 0.25 -0.95
N LYS A 146 14.14 0.02 -1.64
CA LYS A 146 15.42 -0.26 -0.99
C LYS A 146 15.89 0.89 -0.10
N LYS A 147 15.81 2.15 -0.59
CA LYS A 147 16.18 3.34 0.20
C LYS A 147 15.36 3.44 1.47
N MET A 148 14.05 3.20 1.39
CA MET A 148 13.15 3.26 2.53
C MET A 148 13.38 2.13 3.52
N PHE A 149 13.66 0.91 3.07
CA PHE A 149 14.05 -0.17 3.98
C PHE A 149 15.38 0.12 4.69
N ASP A 150 16.38 0.64 3.99
CA ASP A 150 17.66 1.01 4.60
C ASP A 150 17.48 2.11 5.65
N TRP A 151 16.62 3.10 5.37
CA TRP A 151 16.25 4.15 6.33
C TRP A 151 15.50 3.62 7.55
N ILE A 152 14.46 2.79 7.36
CA ILE A 152 13.69 2.17 8.45
C ILE A 152 14.58 1.32 9.35
N ARG A 153 15.47 0.50 8.77
CA ARG A 153 16.41 -0.32 9.56
C ARG A 153 17.34 0.53 10.40
N GLY A 154 17.73 1.72 9.91
CA GLY A 154 18.51 2.69 10.68
C GLY A 154 17.74 3.19 11.91
N ILE A 155 16.46 3.54 11.75
CA ILE A 155 15.57 3.93 12.85
C ILE A 155 15.37 2.78 13.84
N GLU A 156 15.05 1.58 13.36
CA GLU A 156 14.83 0.39 14.19
C GLU A 156 16.08 0.05 15.01
N LYS A 157 17.27 0.22 14.41
CA LYS A 157 18.53 0.09 15.11
C LYS A 157 18.69 1.17 16.18
N ALA A 158 18.40 2.44 15.87
CA ALA A 158 18.50 3.53 16.85
C ALA A 158 17.56 3.34 18.04
N ILE A 159 16.34 2.82 17.80
CA ILE A 159 15.38 2.45 18.85
C ILE A 159 15.97 1.34 19.73
N SER A 160 16.54 0.30 19.10
CA SER A 160 17.20 -0.81 19.80
C SER A 160 18.40 -0.34 20.63
N ASP A 161 19.24 0.55 20.09
CA ASP A 161 20.39 1.13 20.77
C ASP A 161 19.98 1.99 21.97
N ALA A 162 18.76 2.56 21.95
CA ALA A 162 18.16 3.28 23.07
C ALA A 162 17.54 2.36 24.14
N GLY A 163 17.64 1.04 23.97
CA GLY A 163 17.19 0.04 24.94
C GLY A 163 15.75 -0.43 24.77
N VAL A 164 15.09 -0.11 23.66
CA VAL A 164 13.71 -0.53 23.37
C VAL A 164 13.72 -1.61 22.27
N HIS A 165 13.08 -2.76 22.53
CA HIS A 165 12.98 -3.82 21.53
C HIS A 165 11.97 -3.45 20.43
N VAL A 166 12.32 -3.61 19.15
CA VAL A 166 11.39 -3.44 18.03
C VAL A 166 10.56 -4.72 17.86
N ASN A 167 9.32 -4.70 18.38
CA ASN A 167 8.45 -5.88 18.42
C ASN A 167 7.94 -6.33 17.04
N HIS A 168 7.84 -5.41 16.08
CA HIS A 168 7.36 -5.69 14.73
C HIS A 168 8.22 -4.95 13.70
N PRO A 169 9.43 -5.45 13.40
CA PRO A 169 10.29 -4.86 12.39
C PRO A 169 9.61 -4.90 11.02
N ARG A 170 9.81 -3.87 10.20
CA ARG A 170 9.14 -3.80 8.91
C ARG A 170 9.73 -4.82 7.92
N LEU A 171 8.85 -5.66 7.37
CA LEU A 171 9.19 -6.63 6.32
C LEU A 171 8.40 -6.41 5.01
N GLN A 172 7.29 -5.67 5.09
CA GLN A 172 6.38 -5.46 3.97
C GLN A 172 6.82 -4.30 3.07
N GLU A 173 6.47 -4.41 1.79
CA GLU A 173 6.71 -3.34 0.83
C GLU A 173 6.00 -2.03 1.21
N PHE A 174 6.60 -0.88 0.91
CA PHE A 174 5.98 0.42 1.09
C PHE A 174 4.93 0.68 0.01
N HIS A 175 3.72 1.00 0.44
CA HIS A 175 2.58 1.12 -0.44
C HIS A 175 1.62 2.23 0.00
N CYS A 176 0.83 2.72 -0.94
CA CYS A 176 -0.33 3.56 -0.71
C CYS A 176 -1.56 2.84 -1.25
N THR A 177 -2.56 2.63 -0.40
CA THR A 177 -3.82 2.01 -0.84
C THR A 177 -4.60 3.00 -1.68
N MET A 178 -5.05 2.56 -2.86
CA MET A 178 -5.88 3.35 -3.77
C MET A 178 -7.36 3.02 -3.60
N ALA A 179 -7.64 1.74 -3.40
CA ALA A 179 -8.99 1.21 -3.22
C ALA A 179 -8.97 -0.11 -2.44
N ARG A 180 -10.11 -0.43 -1.84
CA ARG A 180 -10.45 -1.72 -1.26
C ARG A 180 -11.60 -2.32 -2.06
N VAL A 181 -11.40 -3.54 -2.54
CA VAL A 181 -12.37 -4.24 -3.41
C VAL A 181 -12.66 -5.62 -2.84
N THR A 182 -13.76 -6.22 -3.27
CA THR A 182 -14.12 -7.58 -2.89
C THR A 182 -13.23 -8.60 -3.61
N HIS A 183 -13.18 -9.80 -3.08
CA HIS A 183 -12.38 -10.89 -3.62
C HIS A 183 -12.79 -11.35 -5.04
N ASP A 184 -14.02 -11.07 -5.49
CA ASP A 184 -14.49 -11.35 -6.85
C ASP A 184 -14.18 -10.24 -7.86
N PHE A 185 -13.63 -9.11 -7.42
CA PHE A 185 -13.16 -8.03 -8.29
C PHE A 185 -12.01 -8.52 -9.19
N PRO A 186 -11.94 -8.11 -10.48
CA PRO A 186 -10.91 -8.59 -11.41
C PRO A 186 -9.55 -7.91 -11.18
N SER A 187 -8.96 -8.15 -10.01
CA SER A 187 -7.76 -7.43 -9.53
C SER A 187 -6.55 -7.58 -10.45
N ASP A 188 -6.26 -8.79 -10.94
CA ASP A 188 -5.10 -9.02 -11.82
C ASP A 188 -5.18 -8.20 -13.13
N SER A 189 -6.34 -8.16 -13.77
CA SER A 189 -6.50 -7.39 -15.01
C SER A 189 -6.46 -5.89 -14.75
N VAL A 190 -7.03 -5.43 -13.65
CA VAL A 190 -7.03 -4.00 -13.28
C VAL A 190 -5.63 -3.53 -12.91
N VAL A 191 -4.85 -4.31 -12.18
CA VAL A 191 -3.43 -4.00 -11.89
C VAL A 191 -2.63 -3.87 -13.19
N LEU A 192 -2.85 -4.77 -14.15
CA LEU A 192 -2.21 -4.72 -15.46
C LEU A 192 -2.66 -3.48 -16.27
N ASP A 193 -3.95 -3.16 -16.27
CA ASP A 193 -4.51 -2.02 -16.99
C ASP A 193 -4.00 -0.68 -16.44
N ILE A 194 -3.88 -0.55 -15.12
CA ILE A 194 -3.27 0.61 -14.48
C ILE A 194 -1.80 0.69 -14.88
N SER A 195 -1.05 -0.41 -14.78
CA SER A 195 0.40 -0.44 -15.12
C SER A 195 0.66 -0.06 -16.58
N ASN A 196 -0.25 -0.40 -17.50
CA ASN A 196 -0.12 -0.05 -18.92
C ASN A 196 -0.48 1.41 -19.23
N GLN A 197 -1.33 2.05 -18.42
CA GLN A 197 -1.83 3.40 -18.67
C GLN A 197 -1.13 4.46 -17.83
N ILE A 198 -0.61 4.09 -16.67
CA ILE A 198 0.04 4.97 -15.70
C ILE A 198 1.46 4.49 -15.49
N SER A 199 2.41 5.17 -16.13
CA SER A 199 3.84 4.84 -16.04
C SER A 199 4.51 5.29 -14.74
N SER A 200 3.88 6.20 -14.00
CA SER A 200 4.38 6.72 -12.73
C SER A 200 3.24 7.43 -11.98
N PHE A 201 3.21 7.28 -10.65
CA PHE A 201 2.44 8.11 -9.72
C PHE A 201 3.24 9.33 -9.23
N GLY A 202 4.44 9.56 -9.77
CA GLY A 202 5.26 10.71 -9.46
C GLY A 202 6.32 10.47 -8.38
N SER A 203 7.04 11.55 -8.09
CA SER A 203 8.17 11.56 -7.16
C SER A 203 7.81 12.33 -5.89
N ILE A 204 8.28 11.82 -4.75
CA ILE A 204 8.06 12.36 -3.41
C ILE A 204 9.42 12.74 -2.84
N HIS A 205 9.58 14.02 -2.48
CA HIS A 205 10.74 14.46 -1.71
C HIS A 205 10.45 14.22 -0.22
N PHE A 206 10.85 13.06 0.28
CA PHE A 206 10.58 12.64 1.64
C PHE A 206 11.51 13.35 2.61
N SER A 207 10.99 14.35 3.31
CA SER A 207 11.73 15.18 4.28
C SER A 207 11.03 15.32 5.62
N TRP A 208 9.86 14.69 5.79
CA TRP A 208 9.13 14.63 7.05
C TRP A 208 8.13 13.49 7.07
N PHE A 209 7.70 13.08 8.25
CA PHE A 209 6.60 12.13 8.45
C PHE A 209 5.80 12.47 9.70
N TYR A 210 4.58 11.92 9.79
CA TYR A 210 3.73 12.03 10.97
C TYR A 210 3.92 10.82 11.88
N ASN A 211 4.00 11.05 13.19
CA ASN A 211 4.10 9.99 14.19
C ASN A 211 3.34 10.40 15.44
N ASP A 212 2.20 9.77 15.72
CA ASP A 212 1.45 9.91 17.00
C ASP A 212 1.30 11.37 17.48
N GLY A 213 0.68 12.21 16.65
CA GLY A 213 0.38 13.60 16.99
C GLY A 213 1.47 14.62 16.66
N GLU A 214 2.65 14.20 16.22
CA GLU A 214 3.76 15.10 15.89
C GLU A 214 4.29 14.87 14.46
N PHE A 215 4.85 15.93 13.87
CA PHE A 215 5.62 15.86 12.63
C PHE A 215 7.11 15.76 12.97
N VAL A 216 7.79 14.80 12.36
CA VAL A 216 9.23 14.59 12.47
C VAL A 216 9.86 15.00 11.14
N PHE A 217 10.90 15.83 11.19
CA PHE A 217 11.55 16.40 10.00
C PHE A 217 12.96 15.80 9.83
N ALA A 218 13.41 15.73 8.58
CA ALA A 218 14.82 15.50 8.25
C ALA A 218 15.69 16.63 8.83
N SER A 219 16.97 16.32 9.05
CA SER A 219 17.94 17.22 9.67
C SER A 219 18.44 18.32 8.75
#